data_AF-A0A2T3XMD9-F1
#
_entry.id   AF-A0A2T3XMD9-F1
#
_cell.length_a   1.000
_cell.length_b   1.000
_cell.length_c   1.000
_cell.angle_alpha   90.00
_cell.angle_beta   90.00
_cell.angle_gamma   90.00
#
_symmetry.space_group_name_H-M   'P 1'
#
loop_
_entity.id
_entity.type
_entity.pdbx_description
1 polymer ?
#
loop_
_entity_poly.entity_id
_entity_poly.type
_entity_poly.pdbx_seq_one_letter_code
_entity_poly.pdbx_strand_id
1 'polypeptide(L)'
;MTDRTSDLDRHGKAFKGKGAGVGRPATALPVSRVAGQAGFRVLLRSYEHWLEETVNEMQTLALETATAGLDVSLRCVRVALASGATRHRLDWFVRGEPHAVAWARVKACFNRVPAPLRPYLQQCNARAKELNALESVFRYATSQLTMYLEHGTVKVRRTDDV
;
A
#
# COMPACT_ATOMS: atom_id res chain seq x y z
N MET A 1 4.12 43.78 32.09
CA MET A 1 2.68 44.07 32.32
C MET A 1 1.95 43.64 31.06
N THR A 2 1.69 42.34 30.88
CA THR A 2 0.53 41.56 31.35
C THR A 2 -0.75 41.88 30.56
N ASP A 3 -0.95 41.16 29.46
CA ASP A 3 -2.29 40.84 28.96
C ASP A 3 -2.53 39.34 29.10
N ARG A 4 -3.36 39.00 30.08
CA ARG A 4 -3.91 37.69 30.39
C ARG A 4 -5.41 37.90 30.62
N THR A 5 -6.23 37.39 29.71
CA THR A 5 -7.64 36.98 29.92
C THR A 5 -7.96 36.07 28.71
N SER A 6 -7.83 34.74 28.77
CA SER A 6 -8.71 33.79 29.48
C SER A 6 -10.19 34.09 29.28
N ASP A 7 -10.77 33.57 28.20
CA ASP A 7 -12.18 33.17 28.17
C ASP A 7 -12.32 31.81 27.48
N LEU A 8 -12.12 30.79 28.33
CA LEU A 8 -12.56 29.42 28.12
C LEU A 8 -14.05 29.36 28.42
N ASP A 9 -14.90 29.75 27.47
CA ASP A 9 -16.32 29.47 27.58
C ASP A 9 -16.64 28.03 27.15
N ARG A 10 -16.67 27.22 28.19
CA ARG A 10 -17.24 25.88 28.26
C ARG A 10 -18.70 25.89 27.80
N HIS A 11 -18.95 25.35 26.61
CA HIS A 11 -20.21 24.65 26.36
C HIS A 11 -19.96 23.18 26.06
N GLY A 12 -19.74 22.42 27.14
CA GLY A 12 -19.93 20.99 27.14
C GLY A 12 -21.41 20.67 26.98
N LYS A 13 -21.83 20.33 25.76
CA LYS A 13 -23.07 19.57 25.57
C LYS A 13 -22.78 18.12 25.93
N ALA A 14 -23.05 17.79 27.19
CA ALA A 14 -23.07 16.43 27.69
C ALA A 14 -24.04 15.59 26.85
N PHE A 15 -23.50 14.62 26.11
CA PHE A 15 -24.30 13.59 25.46
C PHE A 15 -24.84 12.67 26.57
N LYS A 16 -26.11 12.86 26.93
CA LYS A 16 -26.82 12.02 27.92
C LYS A 16 -27.17 10.68 27.27
N GLY A 17 -26.18 9.82 27.11
CA GLY A 17 -26.38 8.40 26.84
C GLY A 17 -26.83 7.70 28.11
N LYS A 18 -28.12 7.36 28.21
CA LYS A 18 -28.62 6.41 29.21
C LYS A 18 -27.86 5.09 29.05
N GLY A 19 -27.25 4.62 30.13
CA GLY A 19 -26.53 3.36 30.15
C GLY A 19 -27.43 2.15 29.88
N ALA A 20 -26.89 1.25 29.07
CA ALA A 20 -27.03 -0.21 29.12
C ALA A 20 -25.73 -0.71 28.49
N GLY A 21 -24.79 -1.29 29.23
CA GLY A 21 -24.96 -2.59 29.86
C GLY A 21 -24.59 -3.67 28.86
N VAL A 22 -23.38 -4.23 29.01
CA VAL A 22 -22.97 -5.60 28.62
C VAL A 22 -22.99 -5.96 27.12
N GLY A 23 -21.79 -6.26 26.59
CA GLY A 23 -21.59 -7.33 25.60
C GLY A 23 -22.27 -7.20 24.23
N ARG A 24 -22.04 -6.11 23.50
CA ARG A 24 -22.41 -6.06 22.06
C ARG A 24 -21.18 -6.37 21.22
N PRO A 25 -21.16 -7.45 20.40
CA PRO A 25 -20.09 -7.61 19.41
C PRO A 25 -20.09 -6.36 18.53
N ALA A 26 -18.92 -5.90 18.12
CA ALA A 26 -18.78 -4.77 17.20
C ALA A 26 -19.71 -5.01 16.00
N THR A 27 -20.87 -4.36 15.99
CA THR A 27 -21.84 -4.51 14.92
C THR A 27 -21.20 -3.91 13.70
N ALA A 28 -20.72 -4.76 12.80
CA ALA A 28 -20.34 -4.36 11.44
C ALA A 28 -21.54 -3.58 10.89
N LEU A 29 -21.40 -2.26 10.81
CA LEU A 29 -22.43 -1.41 10.25
C LEU A 29 -22.73 -1.95 8.84
N PRO A 30 -23.99 -2.21 8.49
CA PRO A 30 -24.33 -2.62 7.13
C PRO A 30 -23.89 -1.49 6.22
N VAL A 31 -22.83 -1.74 5.47
CA VAL A 31 -22.15 -0.79 4.60
C VAL A 31 -23.12 -0.14 3.60
N SER A 32 -24.22 -0.84 3.27
CA SER A 32 -25.38 -0.36 2.52
C SER A 32 -26.09 0.86 3.10
N ARG A 33 -25.90 1.19 4.38
CA ARG A 33 -26.47 2.39 5.03
C ARG A 33 -25.58 3.63 4.96
N VAL A 34 -24.32 3.50 4.53
CA VAL A 34 -23.33 4.59 4.52
C VAL A 34 -23.04 5.10 3.11
N ALA A 35 -23.08 4.22 2.10
CA ALA A 35 -23.07 4.60 0.68
C ALA A 35 -23.74 3.47 -0.13
N GLY A 36 -24.59 3.80 -1.10
CA GLY A 36 -25.16 2.79 -2.00
C GLY A 36 -24.07 2.09 -2.83
N GLN A 37 -24.42 0.99 -3.52
CA GLN A 37 -23.49 0.25 -4.40
C GLN A 37 -22.76 1.17 -5.42
N ALA A 38 -23.40 2.27 -5.83
CA ALA A 38 -22.79 3.28 -6.70
C ALA A 38 -21.51 3.92 -6.09
N GLY A 39 -21.50 4.20 -4.79
CA GLY A 39 -20.31 4.77 -4.11
C GLY A 39 -19.14 3.79 -4.09
N PHE A 40 -19.42 2.51 -3.85
CA PHE A 40 -18.40 1.45 -3.91
C PHE A 40 -17.83 1.23 -5.31
N ARG A 41 -18.65 1.38 -6.36
CA ARG A 41 -18.17 1.36 -7.74
C ARG A 41 -17.27 2.55 -8.09
N VAL A 42 -17.52 3.73 -7.52
CA VAL A 42 -16.63 4.89 -7.69
C VAL A 42 -15.30 4.63 -6.98
N LEU A 43 -15.34 4.18 -5.72
CA LEU A 43 -14.13 3.84 -4.97
C LEU A 43 -13.33 2.73 -5.67
N LEU A 44 -13.98 1.70 -6.19
CA LEU A 44 -13.32 0.63 -6.95
C LEU A 44 -12.53 1.21 -8.12
N ARG A 45 -13.16 2.06 -8.94
CA ARG A 45 -12.49 2.72 -10.08
C ARG A 45 -11.31 3.58 -9.63
N SER A 46 -11.42 4.28 -8.50
CA SER A 46 -10.28 5.05 -7.96
C SER A 46 -9.12 4.15 -7.55
N TYR A 47 -9.37 3.03 -6.87
CA TYR A 47 -8.31 2.10 -6.48
C TYR A 47 -7.70 1.38 -7.68
N GLU A 48 -8.50 1.01 -8.69
CA GLU A 48 -8.00 0.47 -9.95
C GLU A 48 -7.08 1.46 -10.65
N HIS A 49 -7.49 2.73 -10.74
CA HIS A 49 -6.67 3.79 -11.30
C HIS A 49 -5.35 3.99 -10.54
N TRP A 50 -5.38 4.10 -9.21
CA TRP A 50 -4.16 4.23 -8.41
C TRP A 50 -3.26 2.99 -8.50
N LEU A 51 -3.84 1.80 -8.65
CA LEU A 51 -3.07 0.58 -8.88
C LEU A 51 -2.36 0.63 -10.23
N GLU A 52 -3.04 1.09 -11.29
CA GLU A 52 -2.43 1.28 -12.61
C GLU A 52 -1.31 2.32 -12.58
N GLU A 53 -1.54 3.48 -11.95
CA GLU A 53 -0.50 4.50 -11.76
C GLU A 53 0.70 3.97 -11.00
N THR A 54 0.47 3.22 -9.91
CA THR A 54 1.54 2.60 -9.13
C THR A 54 2.35 1.62 -9.99
N VAL A 55 1.69 0.79 -10.79
CA VAL A 55 2.37 -0.16 -11.69
C VAL A 55 3.16 0.57 -12.78
N ASN A 56 2.64 1.67 -13.32
CA ASN A 56 3.36 2.50 -14.27
C ASN A 56 4.62 3.10 -13.64
N GLU A 57 4.53 3.66 -12.44
CA GLU A 57 5.70 4.15 -11.71
C GLU A 57 6.73 3.04 -11.42
N MET A 58 6.27 1.83 -11.09
CA MET A 58 7.15 0.67 -10.93
C MET A 58 7.89 0.35 -12.22
N GLN A 59 7.19 0.36 -13.36
CA GLN A 59 7.82 0.10 -14.66
C GLN A 59 8.82 1.20 -15.04
N THR A 60 8.50 2.46 -14.78
CA THR A 60 9.41 3.60 -14.99
C THR A 60 10.68 3.45 -14.17
N LEU A 61 10.57 3.19 -12.86
CA LEU A 61 11.73 3.00 -11.99
C LEU A 61 12.59 1.79 -12.41
N ALA A 62 11.95 0.70 -12.83
CA ALA A 62 12.66 -0.46 -13.38
C ALA A 62 13.42 -0.10 -14.67
N LEU A 63 12.79 0.66 -15.57
CA LEU A 63 13.42 1.11 -16.81
C LEU A 63 14.62 2.02 -16.54
N GLU A 64 14.47 3.02 -15.66
CA GLU A 64 15.55 3.95 -15.29
C GLU A 64 16.78 3.21 -14.76
N THR A 65 16.58 2.27 -13.83
CA THR A 65 17.71 1.51 -13.26
C THR A 65 18.32 0.52 -14.26
N ALA A 66 17.54 0.01 -15.22
CA ALA A 66 18.03 -0.87 -16.27
C ALA A 66 18.84 -0.11 -17.33
N THR A 67 18.41 1.09 -17.72
CA THR A 67 19.10 1.91 -18.74
C THR A 67 20.36 2.59 -18.21
N ALA A 68 20.50 2.72 -16.89
CA ALA A 68 21.72 3.22 -16.25
C ALA A 68 22.98 2.36 -16.51
N GLY A 69 22.84 1.16 -17.07
CA GLY A 69 23.97 0.32 -17.49
C GLY A 69 24.77 -0.30 -16.34
N LEU A 70 24.22 -0.28 -15.13
CA LEU A 70 24.86 -0.79 -13.91
C LEU A 70 24.86 -2.33 -13.85
N ASP A 71 25.65 -2.87 -12.93
CA ASP A 71 25.65 -4.31 -12.60
C ASP A 71 24.41 -4.73 -11.80
N VAL A 72 23.64 -3.77 -11.30
CA VAL A 72 22.43 -3.99 -10.51
C VAL A 72 21.28 -3.18 -11.08
N SER A 73 20.10 -3.78 -11.18
CA SER A 73 18.91 -3.11 -11.68
C SER A 73 17.64 -3.64 -11.01
N LEU A 74 16.61 -2.81 -10.97
CA LEU A 74 15.27 -3.23 -10.59
C LEU A 74 14.56 -3.82 -11.81
N ARG A 75 13.69 -4.80 -11.57
CA ARG A 75 12.77 -5.31 -12.58
C ARG A 75 11.37 -5.36 -12.00
N CYS A 76 10.39 -4.92 -12.79
CA CYS A 76 8.99 -5.08 -12.47
C CYS A 76 8.55 -6.47 -12.97
N VAL A 77 8.38 -7.41 -12.04
CA VAL A 77 8.00 -8.79 -12.33
C VAL A 77 6.53 -9.03 -12.00
N ARG A 78 5.89 -9.94 -12.74
CA ARG A 78 4.54 -10.41 -12.47
C ARG A 78 4.62 -11.73 -11.71
N VAL A 79 4.05 -11.77 -10.51
CA VAL A 79 4.05 -12.94 -9.62
C VAL A 79 2.62 -13.48 -9.53
N ALA A 80 2.44 -14.75 -9.86
CA ALA A 80 1.17 -15.43 -9.63
C ALA A 80 0.99 -15.71 -8.13
N LEU A 81 -0.17 -15.32 -7.59
CA LEU A 81 -0.56 -15.64 -6.22
C LEU A 81 -1.34 -16.96 -6.20
N ALA A 82 -1.34 -17.63 -5.04
CA ALA A 82 -2.11 -18.86 -4.83
C ALA A 82 -3.62 -18.69 -5.09
N SER A 83 -4.13 -17.45 -5.04
CA SER A 83 -5.52 -17.13 -5.36
C SER A 83 -5.80 -17.04 -6.87
N GLY A 84 -4.83 -17.30 -7.74
CA GLY A 84 -4.93 -17.11 -9.20
C GLY A 84 -4.75 -15.65 -9.66
N ALA A 85 -4.64 -14.70 -8.74
CA ALA A 85 -4.41 -13.30 -9.07
C ALA A 85 -2.94 -13.05 -9.42
N THR A 86 -2.66 -12.14 -10.36
CA THR A 86 -1.30 -11.68 -10.66
C THR A 86 -0.96 -10.42 -9.89
N ARG A 87 0.21 -10.37 -9.25
CA ARG A 87 0.75 -9.21 -8.55
C ARG A 87 1.94 -8.63 -9.29
N HIS A 88 2.09 -7.31 -9.30
CA HIS A 88 3.32 -6.67 -9.76
C HIS A 88 4.28 -6.46 -8.59
N ARG A 89 5.56 -6.72 -8.79
CA ARG A 89 6.58 -6.54 -7.76
C ARG A 89 7.85 -6.00 -8.37
N LEU A 90 8.46 -5.03 -7.69
CA LEU A 90 9.81 -4.57 -7.94
C LEU A 90 10.78 -5.40 -7.13
N ASP A 91 11.64 -6.13 -7.84
CA ASP A 91 12.72 -6.92 -7.24
C ASP A 91 14.06 -6.51 -7.85
N TRP A 92 15.12 -6.64 -7.06
CA TRP A 92 16.48 -6.35 -7.48
C TRP A 92 17.12 -7.55 -8.17
N PHE A 93 17.90 -7.27 -9.21
CA PHE A 93 18.67 -8.25 -9.94
C PHE A 93 20.12 -7.78 -10.07
N VAL A 94 21.04 -8.75 -10.06
CA VAL A 94 22.46 -8.54 -10.38
C VAL A 94 22.69 -9.10 -11.78
N ARG A 95 23.53 -8.43 -12.58
CA ARG A 95 23.91 -8.88 -13.91
C ARG A 95 24.47 -10.30 -13.87
N GLY A 96 23.93 -11.17 -14.71
CA GLY A 96 24.29 -12.59 -14.76
C GLY A 96 23.56 -13.48 -13.76
N GLU A 97 22.80 -12.90 -12.81
CA GLU A 97 21.94 -13.67 -11.92
C GLU A 97 20.52 -13.78 -12.49
N PRO A 98 19.98 -15.01 -12.64
CA PRO A 98 18.64 -15.20 -13.19
C PRO A 98 17.52 -14.89 -12.18
N HIS A 99 17.83 -14.91 -10.89
CA HIS A 99 16.86 -14.76 -9.80
C HIS A 99 16.95 -13.38 -9.15
N ALA A 100 15.84 -12.97 -8.54
CA ALA A 100 15.80 -11.82 -7.68
C ALA A 100 16.75 -12.00 -6.48
N VAL A 101 17.43 -10.93 -6.09
CA VAL A 101 18.37 -10.91 -4.96
C VAL A 101 17.90 -9.96 -3.87
N ALA A 102 18.26 -10.30 -2.63
CA ALA A 102 18.00 -9.42 -1.49
C ALA A 102 18.85 -8.14 -1.57
N TRP A 103 18.32 -7.02 -1.06
CA TRP A 103 19.01 -5.74 -1.04
C TRP A 103 20.41 -5.77 -0.39
N ALA A 104 20.60 -6.61 0.64
CA ALA A 104 21.91 -6.78 1.26
C ALA A 104 22.98 -7.26 0.27
N ARG A 105 22.62 -8.19 -0.64
CA ARG A 105 23.50 -8.69 -1.71
C ARG A 105 23.77 -7.61 -2.76
N VAL A 106 22.74 -6.86 -3.15
CA VAL A 106 22.87 -5.70 -4.05
C VAL A 106 23.85 -4.67 -3.48
N LYS A 107 23.72 -4.35 -2.18
CA LYS A 107 24.59 -3.41 -1.48
C LYS A 107 26.04 -3.89 -1.44
N ALA A 108 26.29 -5.19 -1.35
CA ALA A 108 27.64 -5.75 -1.44
C ALA A 108 28.30 -5.49 -2.81
N CYS A 109 27.50 -5.32 -3.87
CA CYS A 109 28.00 -4.98 -5.21
C CYS A 109 28.34 -3.49 -5.39
N PHE A 110 28.10 -2.63 -4.39
CA PHE A 110 28.33 -1.18 -4.51
C PHE A 110 29.79 -0.79 -4.75
N ASN A 111 30.73 -1.69 -4.46
CA ASN A 111 32.14 -1.50 -4.78
C ASN A 111 32.37 -1.33 -6.30
N ARG A 112 31.49 -1.91 -7.14
CA ARG A 112 31.52 -1.78 -8.60
C ARG A 112 30.67 -0.63 -9.14
N VAL A 113 29.92 0.04 -8.26
CA VAL A 113 29.06 1.17 -8.62
C VAL A 113 29.81 2.48 -8.35
N PRO A 114 29.84 3.42 -9.32
CA PRO A 114 30.39 4.75 -9.10
C PRO A 114 29.81 5.41 -7.85
N ALA A 115 30.67 6.00 -7.01
CA ALA A 115 30.25 6.57 -5.72
C ALA A 115 29.06 7.55 -5.82
N PRO A 116 28.95 8.43 -6.83
CA PRO A 116 27.83 9.36 -6.97
C PRO A 116 26.47 8.67 -7.20
N LEU A 117 26.44 7.45 -7.73
CA LEU A 117 25.21 6.71 -8.03
C LEU A 117 24.71 5.88 -6.84
N ARG A 118 25.54 5.67 -5.81
CA ARG A 118 25.16 4.88 -4.63
C ARG A 118 24.00 5.48 -3.84
N PRO A 119 23.95 6.81 -3.58
CA PRO A 119 22.80 7.44 -2.93
C PRO A 119 21.52 7.30 -3.77
N TYR A 120 21.62 7.46 -5.08
CA TYR A 120 20.48 7.26 -5.99
C TYR A 120 19.94 5.83 -5.90
N LEU A 121 20.78 4.79 -5.94
CA LEU A 121 20.32 3.40 -5.79
C LEU A 121 19.65 3.13 -4.43
N GLN A 122 20.12 3.79 -3.36
CA GLN A 122 19.46 3.70 -2.05
C GLN A 122 18.06 4.31 -2.06
N GLN A 123 17.89 5.46 -2.74
CA GLN A 123 16.60 6.08 -2.96
C GLN A 123 15.68 5.19 -3.81
N CYS A 124 16.19 4.61 -4.91
CA CYS A 124 15.44 3.64 -5.71
C CYS A 124 14.97 2.45 -4.87
N ASN A 125 15.78 1.96 -3.94
CA ASN A 125 15.39 0.86 -3.06
C ASN A 125 14.30 1.28 -2.05
N ALA A 126 14.38 2.48 -1.48
CA ALA A 126 13.32 3.02 -0.63
C ALA A 126 12.01 3.15 -1.44
N ARG A 127 12.09 3.77 -2.62
CA ARG A 127 10.94 3.95 -3.51
C ARG A 127 10.33 2.62 -3.96
N ALA A 128 11.16 1.62 -4.29
CA ALA A 128 10.69 0.29 -4.66
C ALA A 128 9.90 -0.39 -3.53
N LYS A 129 10.33 -0.22 -2.27
CA LYS A 129 9.58 -0.74 -1.11
C LYS A 129 8.23 -0.06 -0.94
N GLU A 130 8.19 1.27 -1.09
CA GLU A 130 6.95 2.05 -1.04
C GLU A 130 5.98 1.61 -2.13
N LEU A 131 6.44 1.55 -3.38
CA LEU A 131 5.61 1.13 -4.52
C LEU A 131 5.10 -0.30 -4.37
N ASN A 132 5.94 -1.23 -3.91
CA ASN A 132 5.52 -2.60 -3.60
C ASN A 132 4.43 -2.65 -2.51
N ALA A 133 4.52 -1.77 -1.51
CA ALA A 133 3.52 -1.68 -0.44
C ALA A 133 2.21 -1.08 -0.97
N LEU A 134 2.27 0.02 -1.73
CA LEU A 134 1.11 0.64 -2.36
C LEU A 134 0.39 -0.32 -3.29
N GLU A 135 1.12 -1.02 -4.16
CA GLU A 135 0.58 -2.06 -5.04
C GLU A 135 -0.17 -3.13 -4.24
N SER A 136 0.40 -3.58 -3.11
CA SER A 136 -0.24 -4.57 -2.24
C SER A 136 -1.53 -4.05 -1.63
N VAL A 137 -1.54 -2.79 -1.17
CA VAL A 137 -2.67 -2.17 -0.50
C VAL A 137 -3.80 -1.93 -1.50
N PHE A 138 -3.49 -1.30 -2.65
CA PHE A 138 -4.49 -1.00 -3.67
C PHE A 138 -5.06 -2.28 -4.29
N ARG A 139 -4.23 -3.26 -4.63
CA ARG A 139 -4.73 -4.56 -5.12
C ARG A 139 -5.65 -5.24 -4.12
N TYR A 140 -5.28 -5.22 -2.84
CA TYR A 140 -6.13 -5.78 -1.79
C TYR A 140 -7.45 -5.02 -1.67
N ALA A 141 -7.42 -3.69 -1.67
CA ALA A 141 -8.62 -2.85 -1.64
C ALA A 141 -9.54 -3.12 -2.84
N THR A 142 -9.00 -3.13 -4.07
CA THR A 142 -9.72 -3.51 -5.28
C THR A 142 -10.37 -4.89 -5.13
N SER A 143 -9.61 -5.90 -4.68
CA SER A 143 -10.14 -7.26 -4.49
C SER A 143 -11.30 -7.33 -3.48
N GLN A 144 -11.22 -6.57 -2.39
CA GLN A 144 -12.30 -6.52 -1.39
C GLN A 144 -13.55 -5.84 -1.94
N LEU A 145 -13.37 -4.74 -2.67
CA LEU A 145 -14.47 -3.99 -3.27
C LEU A 145 -15.16 -4.79 -4.38
N THR A 146 -14.40 -5.46 -5.23
CA THR A 146 -14.93 -6.39 -6.24
C THR A 146 -15.75 -7.48 -5.58
N MET A 147 -15.20 -8.15 -4.55
CA MET A 147 -15.91 -9.23 -3.86
C MET A 147 -17.20 -8.77 -3.17
N TYR A 148 -17.19 -7.56 -2.59
CA TYR A 148 -18.39 -6.98 -2.00
C TYR A 148 -19.45 -6.63 -3.06
N LEU A 149 -19.03 -6.07 -4.20
CA LEU A 149 -19.94 -5.69 -5.27
C LEU A 149 -20.54 -6.92 -5.99
N GLU A 150 -19.78 -8.00 -6.12
CA GLU A 150 -20.19 -9.24 -6.82
C GLU A 150 -20.95 -10.21 -5.92
N HIS A 151 -20.50 -10.38 -4.68
CA HIS A 151 -20.99 -11.43 -3.78
C HIS A 151 -21.60 -10.90 -2.48
N GLY A 152 -21.59 -9.58 -2.26
CA GLY A 152 -22.11 -8.97 -1.03
C GLY A 152 -21.27 -9.27 0.22
N THR A 153 -20.06 -9.80 0.06
CA THR A 153 -19.19 -10.24 1.16
C THR A 153 -17.79 -9.64 1.06
N VAL A 154 -17.07 -9.58 2.18
CA VAL A 154 -15.66 -9.14 2.25
C VAL A 154 -14.84 -10.23 2.93
N LYS A 155 -13.55 -10.41 2.55
CA LYS A 155 -12.69 -11.40 3.21
C LYS A 155 -12.31 -10.82 4.55
N VAL A 156 -12.80 -11.43 5.61
CA VAL A 156 -12.34 -11.14 6.97
C VAL A 156 -10.89 -11.62 7.06
N ARG A 157 -9.95 -10.68 7.20
CA ARG A 157 -8.61 -11.06 7.67
C ARG A 157 -8.83 -11.63 9.07
N ARG A 158 -8.54 -12.92 9.26
CA ARG A 158 -8.32 -13.45 10.61
C ARG A 158 -7.18 -12.63 11.19
N THR A 159 -7.51 -11.78 12.16
CA THR A 159 -6.54 -11.41 13.19
C THR A 159 -6.34 -12.69 13.96
N ASP A 160 -5.25 -13.41 13.69
CA ASP A 160 -4.83 -14.46 14.59
C ASP A 160 -4.58 -13.77 15.93
N ASP A 161 -5.48 -14.04 16.89
CA ASP A 161 -5.32 -13.62 18.28
C ASP A 161 -4.00 -14.20 18.78
N VAL A 162 -3.10 -13.31 19.20
CA VAL A 162 -1.86 -13.63 19.92
C VAL A 162 -2.19 -13.95 21.36
#